data_AF-A0A2H6BKM1-F1
#
_entry.id   AF-A0A2H6BKM1-F1
#
_cell.length_a   1.000
_cell.length_b   1.000
_cell.length_c   1.000
_cell.angle_alpha   90.00
_cell.angle_beta   90.00
_cell.angle_gamma   90.00
#
_symmetry.space_group_name_H-M   'P 1'
#
loop_
_entity.id
_entity.type
_entity.pdbx_description
1 polymer ?
#
loop_
_entity_poly.entity_id
_entity_poly.type
_entity_poly.pdbx_seq_one_letter_code
_entity_poly.pdbx_strand_id
1 'polypeptide(L)'
;MIKGSEIDVFADRLDAYSPDLARWPADRAGEAQALLARSAEARALQSESQRFARLLASAAEAPAPNGFAFRVVGEIAARREDRWFRLFGSPGRFGLASAGLCAAAVVIGVSLGLATSPTGAGYDPGDAIDVAFNDVDL
;
A
#
# COMPACT_ATOMS: atom_id res chain seq x y z
N MET A 1 32.78 15.31 14.48
CA MET A 1 33.15 14.91 13.11
C MET A 1 32.01 14.04 12.61
N ILE A 2 31.19 14.56 11.69
CA ILE A 2 30.01 13.85 11.17
C ILE A 2 30.50 12.85 10.12
N LYS A 3 29.95 11.64 10.12
CA LYS A 3 30.36 10.58 9.19
C LYS A 3 29.81 10.94 7.81
N GLY A 4 30.65 11.03 6.77
CA GLY A 4 30.19 11.33 5.41
C GLY A 4 29.03 10.42 4.96
N SER A 5 29.07 9.14 5.36
CA SER A 5 27.99 8.17 5.10
C SER A 5 26.62 8.58 5.65
N GLU A 6 26.56 9.37 6.73
CA GLU A 6 25.31 9.81 7.33
C GLU A 6 24.68 10.96 6.53
N ILE A 7 25.51 11.82 5.93
CA ILE A 7 25.08 12.86 5.01
C ILE A 7 24.58 12.24 3.70
N ASP A 8 25.28 11.24 3.18
CA ASP A 8 24.86 10.53 1.96
C ASP A 8 23.50 9.86 2.14
N VAL A 9 23.30 9.15 3.26
CA VAL A 9 22.01 8.53 3.59
C VAL A 9 20.90 9.58 3.75
N PHE A 10 21.22 10.76 4.28
CA PHE A 10 20.26 11.85 4.38
C PHE A 10 19.90 12.41 3.00
N ALA A 11 20.87 12.54 2.09
CA ALA A 11 20.65 12.93 0.69
C ALA A 11 19.70 11.95 -0.02
N ASP A 12 19.98 10.64 0.07
CA ASP A 12 19.14 9.61 -0.53
C ASP A 12 17.68 9.67 -0.02
N ARG A 13 17.50 9.97 1.27
CA ARG A 13 16.17 10.11 1.88
C ARG A 13 15.46 11.37 1.41
N LEU A 14 16.17 12.48 1.22
CA LEU A 14 15.60 13.70 0.63
C LEU A 14 15.05 13.45 -0.77
N ASP A 15 15.78 12.69 -1.59
CA ASP A 15 15.36 12.33 -2.94
C ASP A 15 14.17 11.35 -2.94
N ALA A 16 14.14 10.40 -1.99
CA ALA A 16 13.07 9.41 -1.90
C ALA A 16 11.75 9.99 -1.36
N TYR A 17 11.80 10.86 -0.35
CA TYR A 17 10.60 11.28 0.38
C TYR A 17 10.16 12.72 0.14
N SER A 18 11.04 13.59 -0.36
CA SER A 18 10.91 15.06 -0.48
C SER A 18 11.75 15.83 0.56
N PRO A 19 12.16 17.07 0.25
CA PRO A 19 12.69 18.02 1.24
C PRO A 19 11.73 18.42 2.37
N ASP A 20 10.44 18.08 2.28
CA ASP A 20 9.45 18.30 3.34
C ASP A 20 9.42 17.12 4.32
N LEU A 21 10.00 17.32 5.52
CA LEU A 21 10.08 16.31 6.58
C LEU A 21 8.71 15.87 7.12
N ALA A 22 7.65 16.66 6.93
CA ALA A 22 6.31 16.29 7.38
C ALA A 22 5.73 15.10 6.59
N ARG A 23 6.28 14.83 5.39
CA ARG A 23 5.90 13.71 4.53
C ARG A 23 6.67 12.42 4.82
N TRP A 24 7.67 12.50 5.69
CA TRP A 24 8.51 11.37 6.01
C TRP A 24 7.83 10.44 7.02
N PRO A 25 8.20 9.15 7.04
CA PRO A 25 7.92 8.28 8.17
C PRO A 25 8.45 8.89 9.48
N ALA A 26 7.70 8.75 10.59
CA ALA A 26 7.96 9.46 11.84
C ALA A 26 9.34 9.15 12.46
N ASP A 27 9.77 7.89 12.38
CA ASP A 27 11.10 7.42 12.78
C ASP A 27 12.21 8.12 12.00
N ARG A 28 12.05 8.17 10.67
CA ARG A 28 13.01 8.81 9.74
C ARG A 28 13.06 10.33 9.91
N ALA A 29 11.90 10.95 10.15
CA ALA A 29 11.78 12.39 10.37
C ALA A 29 12.52 12.82 11.64
N GLY A 30 12.40 12.03 12.73
CA GLY A 30 13.11 12.27 13.98
C GLY A 30 14.63 12.21 13.83
N GLU A 31 15.14 11.18 13.14
CA GLU A 31 16.57 11.05 12.82
C GLU A 31 17.09 12.25 11.99
N ALA A 32 16.35 12.65 10.97
CA ALA A 32 16.68 13.79 10.13
C ALA A 32 16.72 15.11 10.92
N GLN A 33 15.73 15.35 11.79
CA GLN A 33 15.71 16.55 12.65
C GLN A 33 16.91 16.58 13.59
N ALA A 34 17.26 15.45 14.20
CA ALA A 34 18.44 15.35 15.06
C ALA A 34 19.74 15.63 14.28
N LEU A 35 19.84 15.14 13.04
CA LEU A 35 20.99 15.43 12.17
C LEU A 35 21.07 16.91 11.78
N LEU A 36 19.95 17.53 11.41
CA LEU A 36 19.87 18.94 11.06
C LEU A 36 20.24 19.86 12.23
N ALA A 37 19.88 19.49 13.46
CA ALA A 37 20.23 20.25 14.65
C ALA A 37 21.75 20.31 14.89
N ARG A 38 22.48 19.25 14.53
CA ARG A 38 23.93 19.13 14.79
C ARG A 38 24.82 19.39 13.57
N SER A 39 24.29 19.35 12.36
CA SER A 39 25.06 19.42 11.12
C SER A 39 24.75 20.71 10.35
N ALA A 40 25.79 21.51 10.10
CA ALA A 40 25.67 22.63 9.15
C ALA A 40 25.53 22.14 7.71
N GLU A 41 26.21 21.04 7.37
CA GLU A 41 26.19 20.43 6.03
C GLU A 41 24.82 19.87 5.68
N ALA A 42 24.17 19.14 6.60
CA ALA A 42 22.81 18.64 6.37
C ALA A 42 21.80 19.78 6.19
N ARG A 43 21.96 20.88 6.94
CA ARG A 43 21.13 22.09 6.78
C ARG A 43 21.34 22.76 5.43
N ALA A 44 22.59 22.83 4.96
CA ALA A 44 22.90 23.35 3.63
C ALA A 44 22.22 22.50 2.55
N LEU A 45 22.37 21.18 2.62
CA LEU A 45 21.75 20.24 1.69
C LEU A 45 20.21 20.37 1.68
N GLN A 46 19.59 20.40 2.85
CA GLN A 46 18.13 20.57 2.96
C GLN A 46 17.67 21.89 2.33
N SER A 47 18.40 22.99 2.57
CA SER A 47 18.06 24.30 2.02
C SER A 47 18.16 24.33 0.50
N GLU A 48 19.13 23.62 -0.08
CA GLU A 48 19.30 23.47 -1.51
C GLU A 48 18.16 22.65 -2.14
N SER A 49 17.83 21.49 -1.56
CA SER A 49 16.71 20.67 -2.02
C SER A 49 15.38 21.44 -1.94
N GLN A 50 15.13 22.22 -0.88
CA GLN A 50 13.95 23.07 -0.77
C GLN A 50 13.92 24.20 -1.80
N ARG A 51 15.08 24.76 -2.16
CA ARG A 51 15.17 25.76 -3.22
C ARG A 51 14.83 25.13 -4.57
N PHE A 52 15.39 23.96 -4.86
CA PHE A 52 15.10 23.23 -6.10
C PHE A 52 13.62 22.87 -6.21
N ALA A 53 13.02 22.32 -5.15
CA ALA A 53 11.59 21.99 -5.14
C ALA A 53 10.69 23.20 -5.41
N ARG A 54 11.03 24.38 -4.88
CA ARG A 54 10.30 25.62 -5.16
C ARG A 54 10.42 26.07 -6.60
N LEU A 55 11.62 25.98 -7.19
CA LEU A 55 11.83 26.29 -8.60
C LEU A 55 11.00 25.35 -9.49
N LEU A 56 11.02 24.06 -9.20
CA LEU A 56 10.23 23.08 -9.93
C LEU A 56 8.72 23.34 -9.81
N ALA A 57 8.23 23.64 -8.61
CA ALA A 57 6.83 23.98 -8.38
C ALA A 57 6.40 25.22 -9.19
N SER A 58 7.23 26.27 -9.21
CA SER A 58 6.95 27.47 -10.00
C SER A 58 6.91 27.22 -11.51
N ALA A 59 7.70 26.27 -12.01
CA ALA A 59 7.65 25.87 -13.42
C ALA A 59 6.39 25.07 -13.76
N ALA A 60 5.88 24.28 -12.81
CA ALA A 60 4.69 23.45 -12.98
C ALA A 60 3.37 24.26 -12.94
N GLU A 61 3.38 25.48 -12.41
CA GLU A 61 2.23 26.40 -12.39
C GLU A 61 1.89 27.00 -13.76
N ALA A 62 2.64 26.67 -14.82
CA ALA A 62 2.30 27.07 -16.18
C ALA A 62 0.91 26.52 -16.55
N PRO A 63 -0.01 27.37 -17.08
CA PRO A 63 -1.36 26.94 -17.42
C PRO A 63 -1.29 25.79 -18.44
N ALA A 64 -1.85 24.64 -18.06
CA ALA A 64 -1.94 23.50 -18.94
C ALA A 64 -2.73 23.90 -20.20
N PRO A 65 -2.29 23.48 -21.41
CA PRO A 65 -3.03 23.78 -22.63
C PRO A 65 -4.49 23.32 -22.53
N ASN A 66 -5.41 24.15 -23.01
CA ASN A 66 -6.84 23.84 -23.06
C ASN A 66 -7.05 22.44 -23.66
N GLY A 67 -7.77 21.57 -22.95
CA GLY A 67 -8.04 20.20 -23.38
C GLY A 67 -7.06 19.13 -22.90
N PHE A 68 -5.98 19.48 -22.18
CA PHE A 68 -5.05 18.48 -21.62
C PHE A 68 -5.75 17.53 -20.64
N ALA A 69 -6.59 18.07 -19.75
CA ALA A 69 -7.39 17.27 -18.82
C ALA A 69 -8.29 16.27 -19.56
N PHE A 70 -8.95 16.69 -20.64
CA PHE A 70 -9.81 15.82 -21.45
C PHE A 70 -9.01 14.70 -22.14
N ARG A 71 -7.80 14.99 -22.63
CA ARG A 71 -6.92 13.96 -23.21
C ARG A 71 -6.48 12.94 -22.17
N VAL A 72 -6.07 13.39 -20.99
CA VAL A 72 -5.65 12.49 -19.90
C VAL A 72 -6.82 11.60 -19.45
N VAL A 73 -8.00 12.19 -19.25
CA VAL A 73 -9.21 11.45 -18.87
C VAL A 73 -9.61 10.46 -19.96
N GLY A 74 -9.57 10.87 -21.24
CA GLY A 74 -9.87 9.98 -22.37
C GLY A 74 -8.90 8.80 -22.47
N GLU A 75 -7.61 9.05 -22.31
CA GLU A 75 -6.57 8.00 -22.32
C GLU A 75 -6.74 7.00 -21.17
N ILE A 76 -7.05 7.49 -19.95
CA ILE A 76 -7.31 6.62 -18.79
C ILE A 76 -8.57 5.77 -19.01
N ALA A 77 -9.63 6.36 -19.57
CA ALA A 77 -10.88 5.67 -19.87
C ALA A 77 -10.65 4.54 -20.91
N ALA A 78 -9.97 4.84 -22.01
CA ALA A 78 -9.65 3.87 -23.06
C ALA A 78 -8.84 2.67 -22.53
N ARG A 79 -7.80 2.92 -21.71
CA ARG A 79 -7.00 1.84 -21.09
C ARG A 79 -7.82 0.98 -20.13
N ARG A 80 -8.81 1.56 -19.45
CA ARG A 80 -9.71 0.81 -18.57
C ARG A 80 -10.59 -0.10 -19.41
N GLU A 81 -11.20 0.41 -20.46
CA GLU A 81 -12.06 -0.37 -21.36
C GLU A 81 -11.30 -1.56 -21.97
N ASP A 82 -10.08 -1.35 -22.49
CA ASP A 82 -9.24 -2.42 -23.03
C ASP A 82 -8.93 -3.52 -21.99
N ARG A 83 -8.71 -3.14 -20.72
CA ARG A 83 -8.48 -4.11 -19.63
C ARG A 83 -9.74 -4.93 -19.35
N TRP A 84 -10.92 -4.31 -19.35
CA TRP A 84 -12.19 -5.02 -19.16
C TRP A 84 -12.47 -5.97 -20.33
N PHE A 85 -12.28 -5.53 -21.58
CA PHE A 85 -12.42 -6.41 -22.74
C PHE A 85 -11.42 -7.58 -22.71
N ARG A 86 -10.20 -7.39 -22.20
CA ARG A 86 -9.23 -8.50 -22.06
C ARG A 86 -9.58 -9.50 -20.96
N LEU A 87 -10.27 -9.06 -19.90
CA LEU A 87 -10.71 -9.90 -18.79
C LEU A 87 -12.00 -10.67 -19.14
N PHE A 88 -12.95 -10.03 -19.81
CA PHE A 88 -14.27 -10.62 -20.10
C PHE A 88 -14.42 -11.15 -21.54
N GLY A 89 -13.55 -10.74 -22.46
CA GLY A 89 -13.62 -11.11 -23.88
C GLY A 89 -12.83 -12.35 -24.28
N SER A 90 -12.29 -13.13 -23.33
CA SER A 90 -11.55 -14.36 -23.64
C SER A 90 -12.39 -15.61 -23.31
N PRO A 91 -13.14 -16.17 -24.27
CA PRO A 91 -13.92 -17.40 -24.04
C PRO A 91 -13.05 -18.62 -23.72
N GLY A 92 -11.75 -18.60 -24.06
CA GLY A 92 -10.82 -19.70 -23.80
C GLY A 92 -10.25 -19.79 -22.37
N ARG A 93 -10.50 -18.81 -21.49
CA ARG A 93 -9.93 -18.77 -20.13
C ARG A 93 -10.85 -19.34 -19.05
N PHE A 94 -12.14 -19.47 -19.33
CA PHE A 94 -13.09 -20.13 -18.42
C PHE A 94 -12.90 -21.64 -18.34
N GLY A 95 -12.22 -22.26 -19.32
CA GLY A 95 -11.95 -23.71 -19.31
C GLY A 95 -10.86 -24.16 -18.33
N LEU A 96 -9.96 -23.28 -17.90
CA LEU A 96 -8.87 -23.59 -16.95
C LEU A 96 -9.10 -23.01 -15.55
N ALA A 97 -10.06 -22.11 -15.38
CA ALA A 97 -10.32 -21.45 -14.10
C ALA A 97 -11.11 -22.30 -13.09
N SER A 98 -11.69 -23.42 -13.49
CA SER A 98 -12.40 -24.33 -12.58
C SER A 98 -11.45 -25.11 -11.65
N ALA A 99 -10.17 -25.28 -12.02
CA ALA A 99 -9.19 -25.96 -11.17
C ALA A 99 -8.55 -25.03 -10.11
N GLY A 100 -8.45 -23.72 -10.38
CA GLY A 100 -7.80 -22.76 -9.47
C GLY A 100 -8.68 -22.28 -8.32
N LEU A 101 -10.01 -22.24 -8.50
CA LEU A 101 -10.96 -21.73 -7.50
C LEU A 101 -11.00 -22.62 -6.23
N CYS A 102 -10.80 -23.93 -6.35
CA CYS A 102 -10.79 -24.85 -5.20
C CYS A 102 -9.60 -24.61 -4.26
N ALA A 103 -8.45 -24.14 -4.77
CA ALA A 103 -7.27 -23.92 -3.93
C ALA A 103 -7.41 -22.69 -3.01
N ALA A 104 -8.13 -21.65 -3.45
CA ALA A 104 -8.32 -20.44 -2.66
C ALA A 104 -9.27 -20.65 -1.46
N ALA A 105 -10.29 -21.50 -1.59
CA ALA A 105 -11.21 -21.81 -0.49
C ALA A 105 -10.55 -22.59 0.66
N VAL A 106 -9.62 -23.49 0.35
CA VAL A 106 -8.90 -24.28 1.37
C VAL A 106 -7.98 -23.40 2.22
N VAL A 107 -7.31 -22.40 1.62
CA VAL A 107 -6.41 -21.50 2.35
C VAL A 107 -7.16 -20.60 3.34
N ILE A 108 -8.35 -20.11 2.98
CA ILE A 108 -9.19 -19.30 3.88
C ILE A 108 -9.76 -20.16 5.03
N GLY A 109 -10.17 -21.41 4.75
CA GLY A 109 -10.69 -22.33 5.78
C GLY A 109 -9.66 -22.75 6.84
N VAL A 110 -8.42 -23.05 6.43
CA VAL A 110 -7.33 -23.41 7.35
C VAL A 110 -6.94 -22.23 8.26
N SER A 111 -7.03 -21.00 7.75
CA SER A 111 -6.65 -19.80 8.50
C SER A 111 -7.62 -19.49 9.66
N LEU A 112 -8.91 -19.80 9.52
CA LEU A 112 -9.89 -19.62 10.61
C LEU A 112 -9.85 -20.77 11.65
N GLY A 113 -9.52 -22.00 11.23
CA GLY A 113 -9.49 -23.16 12.13
C GLY A 113 -8.35 -23.15 13.15
N LEU A 114 -7.22 -22.50 12.84
CA LEU A 114 -6.08 -22.39 13.77
C LEU A 114 -6.24 -21.24 14.78
N ALA A 115 -7.13 -20.28 14.52
CA ALA A 115 -7.36 -19.14 15.40
C ALA A 115 -8.31 -19.43 16.57
N THR A 116 -9.08 -20.53 16.51
CA THR A 116 -10.01 -20.94 17.57
C THR A 116 -9.52 -22.19 18.29
N SER A 117 -8.28 -22.17 18.78
CA SER A 117 -7.89 -23.06 19.89
C SER A 117 -8.21 -22.33 21.20
N PRO A 118 -9.41 -22.48 21.79
CA PRO A 118 -9.65 -21.97 23.14
C PRO A 118 -8.74 -22.72 24.09
N THR A 119 -7.85 -21.95 24.71
CA THR A 119 -6.97 -22.37 25.79
C THR A 119 -7.83 -22.54 27.03
N GLY A 120 -8.01 -23.78 27.49
CA GLY A 120 -8.35 -24.10 28.88
C GLY A 120 -9.79 -23.84 29.34
N ALA A 121 -10.67 -24.82 29.14
CA ALA A 121 -11.67 -25.22 30.12
C ALA A 121 -12.00 -26.70 29.85
N GLY A 122 -12.03 -27.52 30.90
CA GLY A 122 -12.13 -28.98 30.81
C GLY A 122 -13.28 -29.45 29.91
N TYR A 123 -12.94 -30.23 28.89
CA TYR A 123 -13.87 -30.91 28.00
C TYR A 123 -14.08 -32.35 28.51
N ASP A 124 -15.25 -32.61 29.07
CA ASP A 124 -15.77 -33.94 29.38
C ASP A 124 -16.47 -34.47 28.10
N PRO A 125 -16.00 -35.56 27.47
CA PRO A 125 -16.53 -36.03 26.19
C PRO A 125 -17.92 -36.69 26.27
N GLY A 126 -18.66 -36.54 27.37
CA GLY A 126 -19.97 -37.14 27.60
C GLY A 126 -21.20 -36.33 27.16
N ASP A 127 -21.09 -35.02 26.89
CA ASP A 127 -22.27 -34.13 26.94
C ASP A 127 -22.57 -33.33 25.64
N ALA A 128 -22.05 -33.75 24.49
CA ALA A 128 -22.22 -33.03 23.22
C ALA A 128 -22.96 -33.82 22.14
N ILE A 129 -23.98 -34.60 22.52
CA ILE A 129 -25.01 -35.08 21.58
C ILE A 129 -26.38 -34.99 22.26
N ASP A 130 -26.93 -33.78 22.32
CA ASP A 130 -28.38 -33.61 22.31
C ASP A 130 -28.74 -32.79 21.07
N VAL A 131 -28.88 -33.50 19.96
CA VAL A 131 -29.44 -32.95 18.72
C VAL A 131 -30.94 -32.97 18.93
N ALA A 132 -31.49 -31.83 19.38
CA ALA A 132 -32.92 -31.60 19.38
C ALA A 132 -33.43 -31.63 17.93
N PHE A 133 -33.88 -32.81 17.52
CA PHE A 133 -34.75 -33.01 16.38
C PHE A 133 -36.08 -32.33 16.66
N ASN A 134 -36.52 -31.55 15.67
CA ASN A 134 -37.91 -31.26 15.36
C ASN A 134 -38.64 -30.27 16.29
N ASP A 135 -38.91 -29.06 15.78
CA ASP A 135 -40.30 -28.74 15.43
C ASP A 135 -40.34 -27.78 14.24
N VAL A 136 -40.93 -28.30 13.16
CA VAL A 136 -41.48 -27.55 12.04
C VAL A 136 -42.92 -27.29 12.43
N ASP A 137 -43.27 -26.02 12.64
CA ASP A 137 -44.66 -25.56 12.68
C ASP A 137 -44.88 -24.53 11.58
N LEU A 138 -45.64 -24.93 10.56
CA LEU A 138 -46.54 -24.09 9.76
C LEU A 138 -47.92 -24.76 9.77
#